data_AF-A0A4W3JL13-F1
#
_entry.id   AF-A0A4W3JL13-F1
#
_cell.length_a   1.000
_cell.length_b   1.000
_cell.length_c   1.000
_cell.angle_alpha   90.00
_cell.angle_beta   90.00
_cell.angle_gamma   90.00
#
_symmetry.space_group_name_H-M   'P 1'
#
loop_
_entity.id
_entity.type
_entity.pdbx_description
1 polymer ?
#
loop_
_entity_poly.entity_id
_entity_poly.type
_entity_poly.pdbx_seq_one_letter_code
_entity_poly.pdbx_strand_id
1 'polypeptide(L)'
;MTQECHKDDSNTSTNSALQYKEEQKKLEAIFVRLVKRNPGLIIDLLQDATPSCSVHEASSSIPDWCLCGLCREMLTDIEKVCCGKTEQHCISISSAMANLCLNEAVLQLMLNYRNELFGLHAFSNDSHNSELRHAAYRQYIMWQHGCLGTGNKRIIPSCCVWKIRAAFPDPKGSYSGFRPSRLS
;
A
#
# COMPACT_ATOMS: atom_id res chain seq x y z
N MET A 1 32.22 36.72 53.55
CA MET A 1 31.77 37.02 52.18
C MET A 1 32.56 36.11 51.26
N THR A 2 32.03 35.15 50.53
CA THR A 2 30.65 34.78 50.17
C THR A 2 30.73 33.33 49.68
N GLN A 3 29.78 32.51 50.13
CA GLN A 3 29.44 31.21 49.55
C GLN A 3 28.35 31.46 48.51
N GLU A 4 28.47 30.90 47.30
CA GLU A 4 27.43 30.58 46.31
C GLU A 4 28.13 30.27 44.98
N CYS A 5 27.73 29.34 44.10
CA CYS A 5 26.70 28.32 44.10
C CYS A 5 27.11 27.33 43.00
N HIS A 6 27.13 26.02 43.27
CA HIS A 6 27.37 24.96 42.28
C HIS A 6 26.12 24.10 42.20
N LYS A 7 25.14 24.53 41.39
CA LYS A 7 24.01 23.73 40.93
C LYS A 7 23.58 24.34 39.60
N ASP A 8 23.58 23.57 38.51
CA ASP A 8 22.61 23.70 37.40
C ASP A 8 22.83 22.76 36.19
N ASP A 9 23.54 21.63 36.32
CA ASP A 9 23.63 20.66 35.20
C ASP A 9 22.54 19.55 35.22
N SER A 10 21.86 19.35 36.37
CA SER A 10 20.89 18.24 36.55
C SER A 10 19.46 18.55 36.10
N ASN A 11 19.11 19.83 35.90
CA ASN A 11 17.74 20.26 35.56
C ASN A 11 17.45 20.21 34.04
N THR A 12 18.48 20.30 33.19
CA THR A 12 18.32 20.33 31.74
C THR A 12 18.08 18.94 31.16
N SER A 13 18.80 17.92 31.65
CA SER A 13 18.65 16.53 31.18
C SER A 13 17.30 15.92 31.58
N THR A 14 16.79 16.23 32.77
CA THR A 14 15.49 15.75 33.25
C THR A 14 14.31 16.34 32.47
N ASN A 15 14.42 17.62 32.07
CA ASN A 15 13.40 18.29 31.25
C ASN A 15 13.32 17.69 29.83
N SER A 16 14.47 17.40 29.21
CA SER A 16 14.52 16.76 27.89
C SER A 16 13.92 15.35 27.86
N ALA A 17 14.14 14.55 28.91
CA ALA A 17 13.59 13.21 29.04
C ALA A 17 12.07 13.21 29.28
N LEU A 18 11.56 14.20 30.01
CA LEU A 18 10.13 14.41 30.21
C LEU A 18 9.44 14.81 28.89
N GLN A 19 10.05 15.72 28.15
CA GLN A 19 9.55 16.14 26.84
C GLN A 19 9.50 14.98 25.84
N TYR A 20 10.55 14.15 25.78
CA TYR A 20 10.58 12.96 24.91
C TYR A 20 9.48 11.94 25.26
N LYS A 21 9.22 11.72 26.57
CA LYS A 21 8.12 10.85 27.01
C LYS A 21 6.76 11.42 26.64
N GLU A 22 6.60 12.73 26.67
CA GLU A 22 5.35 13.39 26.29
C GLU A 22 5.11 13.32 24.78
N GLU A 23 6.17 13.49 23.98
CA GLU A 23 6.14 13.31 22.53
C GLU A 23 5.83 11.85 22.14
N GLN A 24 6.42 10.86 22.84
CA GLN A 24 6.09 9.46 22.65
C GLN A 24 4.61 9.17 22.93
N LYS A 25 4.07 9.68 24.04
CA LYS A 25 2.64 9.52 24.36
C LYS A 25 1.73 10.15 23.30
N LYS A 26 2.12 11.31 22.75
CA LYS A 26 1.39 11.98 21.66
C LYS A 26 1.42 11.14 20.39
N LEU A 27 2.59 10.58 20.05
CA LEU A 27 2.76 9.71 18.89
C LEU A 27 1.93 8.43 19.03
N GLU A 28 1.96 7.77 20.20
CA GLU A 28 1.14 6.59 20.51
C GLU A 28 -0.36 6.91 20.38
N ALA A 29 -0.81 8.05 20.91
CA ALA A 29 -2.21 8.46 20.80
C ALA A 29 -2.64 8.72 19.35
N ILE A 30 -1.76 9.28 18.52
CA ILE A 30 -2.00 9.43 17.08
C ILE A 30 -2.06 8.05 16.42
N PHE A 31 -1.09 7.20 16.70
CA PHE A 31 -0.99 5.86 16.15
C PHE A 31 -2.24 5.00 16.45
N VAL A 32 -2.69 4.97 17.71
CA VAL A 32 -3.91 4.25 18.12
C VAL A 32 -5.14 4.77 17.39
N ARG A 33 -5.26 6.09 17.17
CA ARG A 33 -6.37 6.67 16.40
C ARG A 33 -6.32 6.27 14.92
N LEU A 34 -5.13 6.25 14.32
CA LEU A 34 -4.93 5.83 12.94
C LEU A 34 -5.26 4.35 12.75
N VAL A 35 -4.77 3.50 13.65
CA VAL A 35 -5.04 2.05 13.68
C VAL A 35 -6.53 1.75 13.89
N LYS A 36 -7.19 2.42 14.84
CA LYS A 36 -8.64 2.24 15.04
C LYS A 36 -9.46 2.64 13.82
N ARG A 37 -9.01 3.67 13.10
CA ARG A 37 -9.67 4.17 11.89
C ARG A 37 -9.36 3.32 10.66
N ASN A 38 -8.21 2.65 10.64
CA ASN A 38 -7.80 1.77 9.57
C ASN A 38 -7.14 0.50 10.16
N PRO A 39 -7.93 -0.51 10.54
CA PRO A 39 -7.40 -1.71 11.20
C PRO A 39 -6.45 -2.53 10.33
N GLY A 40 -6.42 -2.29 9.01
CA GLY A 40 -5.42 -2.89 8.12
C GLY A 40 -3.98 -2.53 8.46
N LEU A 41 -3.75 -1.37 9.11
CA LEU A 41 -2.41 -0.96 9.57
C LEU A 41 -1.83 -1.88 10.66
N ILE A 42 -2.67 -2.57 11.44
CA ILE A 42 -2.21 -3.57 12.42
C ILE A 42 -1.61 -4.77 11.69
N ILE A 43 -2.22 -5.20 10.59
CA ILE A 43 -1.79 -6.37 9.84
C ILE A 43 -0.39 -6.14 9.28
N ASP A 44 -0.12 -4.93 8.77
CA ASP A 44 1.18 -4.55 8.22
C ASP A 44 2.30 -4.48 9.28
N LEU A 45 1.96 -4.22 10.54
CA LEU A 45 2.92 -4.13 11.65
C LEU A 45 3.14 -5.45 12.39
N LEU A 46 2.20 -6.38 12.32
CA LEU A 46 2.29 -7.69 12.96
C LEU A 46 2.94 -8.76 12.08
N GLN A 47 3.21 -8.48 10.80
CA GLN A 47 3.70 -9.48 9.82
C GLN A 47 5.23 -9.57 9.66
N ASP A 48 6.03 -9.01 10.58
CA ASP A 48 7.50 -9.18 10.62
C ASP A 48 7.97 -10.62 10.94
N ALA A 49 7.07 -11.59 11.01
CA ALA A 49 7.40 -12.99 11.21
C ALA A 49 6.54 -13.89 10.31
N THR A 50 7.00 -14.12 9.08
CA THR A 50 7.04 -15.45 8.42
C THR A 50 7.44 -15.29 6.95
N PRO A 51 8.58 -15.86 6.51
CA PRO A 51 8.88 -15.94 5.10
C PRO A 51 8.16 -17.15 4.51
N SER A 52 7.32 -16.95 3.49
CA SER A 52 6.94 -18.02 2.58
C SER A 52 7.39 -17.67 1.17
N CYS A 53 8.17 -18.59 0.61
CA CYS A 53 8.85 -18.46 -0.67
C CYS A 53 7.96 -19.00 -1.78
N SER A 54 7.87 -18.31 -2.91
CA SER A 54 7.62 -18.97 -4.19
C SER A 54 8.20 -18.18 -5.37
N VAL A 55 9.01 -18.94 -6.10
CA VAL A 55 9.76 -18.75 -7.34
C VAL A 55 9.16 -17.73 -8.33
N HIS A 56 10.02 -16.83 -8.84
CA HIS A 56 9.74 -15.96 -9.97
C HIS A 56 10.71 -16.23 -11.12
N GLU A 57 10.19 -16.80 -12.22
CA GLU A 57 10.82 -16.78 -13.54
C GLU A 57 10.29 -15.60 -14.37
N ALA A 58 11.23 -14.81 -14.88
CA ALA A 58 11.34 -14.26 -16.24
C ALA A 58 12.07 -12.92 -16.16
N SER A 59 13.29 -12.95 -16.67
CA SER A 59 14.24 -11.85 -16.79
C SER A 59 13.65 -10.66 -17.56
N SER A 60 13.47 -9.56 -16.84
CA SER A 60 13.49 -8.21 -17.38
C SER A 60 14.39 -7.44 -16.42
N SER A 61 15.43 -6.77 -16.94
CA SER A 61 16.37 -6.01 -16.11
C SER A 61 15.60 -5.16 -15.10
N ILE A 62 15.94 -5.31 -13.83
CA ILE A 62 15.33 -4.52 -12.74
C ILE A 62 15.51 -3.05 -13.12
N PRO A 63 14.43 -2.27 -13.23
CA PRO A 63 14.56 -0.87 -13.60
C PRO A 63 15.38 -0.09 -12.57
N ASP A 64 16.13 0.88 -13.03
CA ASP A 64 17.05 1.73 -12.26
C ASP A 64 16.33 2.62 -11.23
N TRP A 65 15.03 2.83 -11.38
CA TRP A 65 14.15 3.48 -10.39
C TRP A 65 13.56 2.51 -9.35
N CYS A 66 13.91 1.22 -9.41
CA CYS A 66 13.43 0.21 -8.47
C CYS A 66 14.32 0.08 -7.23
N LEU A 67 13.70 0.06 -6.05
CA LEU A 67 14.37 -0.22 -4.77
C LEU A 67 14.07 -1.63 -4.22
N CYS A 68 12.93 -2.22 -4.60
CA CYS A 68 12.48 -3.50 -4.05
C CYS A 68 12.92 -4.73 -4.86
N GLY A 69 13.63 -4.56 -5.97
CA GLY A 69 14.07 -5.65 -6.85
C GLY A 69 12.95 -6.34 -7.65
N LEU A 70 11.68 -6.03 -7.40
CA LEU A 70 10.52 -6.72 -7.99
C LEU A 70 9.68 -5.85 -8.94
N CYS A 71 10.09 -4.62 -9.23
CA CYS A 71 9.42 -3.81 -10.25
C CYS A 71 9.84 -4.25 -11.66
N ARG A 72 8.96 -3.98 -12.63
CA ARG A 72 9.25 -4.10 -14.06
C ARG A 72 8.89 -2.80 -14.77
N GLU A 73 9.30 -2.68 -16.02
CA GLU A 73 9.03 -1.48 -16.81
C GLU A 73 7.52 -1.22 -16.97
N MET A 74 7.16 0.06 -17.05
CA MET A 74 5.77 0.53 -17.12
C MET A 74 5.56 1.35 -18.40
N LEU A 75 4.32 1.37 -18.91
CA LEU A 75 4.01 2.02 -20.20
C LEU A 75 4.22 3.54 -20.16
N THR A 76 4.04 4.17 -19.00
CA THR A 76 4.12 5.62 -18.86
C THR A 76 5.04 6.00 -17.70
N ASP A 77 5.70 7.16 -17.81
CA ASP A 77 6.64 7.63 -16.79
C ASP A 77 5.98 7.85 -15.43
N ILE A 78 4.72 8.31 -15.40
CA ILE A 78 3.96 8.49 -14.15
C ILE A 78 3.72 7.16 -13.42
N GLU A 79 3.76 6.03 -14.13
CA GLU A 79 3.59 4.70 -13.55
C GLU A 79 4.92 4.08 -13.08
N LYS A 80 6.08 4.69 -13.37
CA LYS A 80 7.42 4.23 -12.95
C LYS A 80 7.67 4.51 -11.46
N VAL A 81 6.86 3.89 -10.61
CA VAL A 81 6.86 4.06 -9.16
C VAL A 81 7.16 2.73 -8.48
N CYS A 82 8.16 2.72 -7.60
CA CYS A 82 8.47 1.60 -6.72
C CYS A 82 7.71 1.70 -5.39
N CYS A 83 7.49 0.57 -4.71
CA CYS A 83 6.90 0.56 -3.37
C CYS A 83 7.86 1.11 -2.29
N GLY A 84 9.15 1.26 -2.62
CA GLY A 84 10.17 1.83 -1.74
C GLY A 84 10.63 0.92 -0.59
N LYS A 85 10.23 -0.35 -0.58
CA LYS A 85 10.66 -1.35 0.42
C LYS A 85 11.86 -2.14 -0.08
N THR A 86 12.56 -2.84 0.82
CA THR A 86 13.57 -3.83 0.42
C THR A 86 12.92 -5.03 -0.25
N GLU A 87 13.71 -5.87 -0.92
CA GLU A 87 13.22 -7.07 -1.60
C GLU A 87 12.41 -7.99 -0.69
N GLN A 88 12.88 -8.22 0.54
CA GLN A 88 12.23 -9.11 1.52
C GLN A 88 10.94 -8.53 2.10
N HIS A 89 10.74 -7.22 1.99
CA HIS A 89 9.57 -6.51 2.54
C HIS A 89 8.75 -5.83 1.44
N CYS A 90 8.93 -6.25 0.19
CA CYS A 90 8.18 -5.68 -0.92
C CYS A 90 6.68 -5.91 -0.70
N ILE A 91 5.88 -4.87 -0.90
CA ILE A 91 4.41 -4.96 -0.75
C ILE A 91 3.84 -6.06 -1.66
N SER A 92 4.44 -6.29 -2.84
CA SER A 92 3.95 -7.32 -3.79
C SER A 92 4.07 -8.77 -3.29
N ILE A 93 4.85 -9.02 -2.25
CA ILE A 93 5.02 -10.35 -1.64
C ILE A 93 4.41 -10.44 -0.23
N SER A 94 3.81 -9.37 0.27
CA SER A 94 3.20 -9.40 1.60
C SER A 94 1.93 -10.27 1.63
N SER A 95 1.64 -10.82 2.81
CA SER A 95 0.40 -11.58 3.02
C SER A 95 -0.84 -10.69 2.86
N ALA A 96 -0.77 -9.42 3.26
CA ALA A 96 -1.85 -8.47 3.02
C ALA A 96 -2.15 -8.27 1.51
N MET A 97 -1.13 -8.22 0.66
CA MET A 97 -1.31 -8.18 -0.79
C MET A 97 -2.02 -9.44 -1.31
N ALA A 98 -1.59 -10.62 -0.87
CA ALA A 98 -2.21 -11.88 -1.25
C ALA A 98 -3.69 -11.96 -0.83
N ASN A 99 -3.98 -11.61 0.42
CA ASN A 99 -5.32 -11.74 1.00
C ASN A 99 -6.30 -10.66 0.51
N LEU A 100 -5.84 -9.42 0.34
CA LEU A 100 -6.72 -8.30 0.02
C LEU A 100 -6.83 -8.07 -1.49
N CYS A 101 -5.74 -8.23 -2.24
CA CYS A 101 -5.69 -7.80 -3.65
C CYS A 101 -5.62 -8.97 -4.64
N LEU A 102 -5.28 -10.18 -4.21
CA LEU A 102 -5.11 -11.34 -5.11
C LEU A 102 -6.08 -12.49 -4.80
N ASN A 103 -6.75 -12.48 -3.65
CA ASN A 103 -7.76 -13.47 -3.33
C ASN A 103 -9.05 -13.22 -4.11
N GLU A 104 -9.33 -14.09 -5.07
CA GLU A 104 -10.49 -13.96 -5.95
C GLU A 104 -11.83 -13.89 -5.18
N ALA A 105 -12.03 -14.72 -4.15
CA ALA A 105 -13.27 -14.72 -3.39
C ALA A 105 -13.52 -13.39 -2.68
N VAL A 106 -12.45 -12.78 -2.15
CA VAL A 106 -12.51 -11.43 -1.54
C VAL A 106 -12.85 -10.38 -2.59
N LEU A 107 -12.22 -10.43 -3.77
CA LEU A 107 -12.49 -9.49 -4.85
C LEU A 107 -13.91 -9.62 -5.41
N GLN A 108 -14.41 -10.86 -5.58
CA GLN A 108 -15.77 -11.12 -6.01
C GLN A 108 -16.79 -10.60 -4.99
N LEU A 109 -16.56 -10.82 -3.69
CA LEU A 109 -17.42 -10.27 -2.64
C LEU A 109 -17.47 -8.73 -2.70
N MET A 110 -16.33 -8.08 -2.88
CA MET A 110 -16.24 -6.62 -3.03
C MET A 110 -16.95 -6.12 -4.29
N LEU A 111 -16.82 -6.83 -5.42
CA LEU A 111 -17.53 -6.52 -6.66
C LEU A 111 -19.04 -6.64 -6.48
N ASN A 112 -19.52 -7.74 -5.88
CA ASN A 112 -20.93 -7.97 -5.62
C ASN A 112 -21.51 -6.88 -4.73
N TYR A 113 -20.86 -6.60 -3.61
CA TYR A 113 -21.28 -5.53 -2.69
C TYR A 113 -21.36 -4.17 -3.41
N ARG A 114 -20.37 -3.84 -4.25
CA ARG A 114 -20.38 -2.61 -5.04
C ARG A 114 -21.53 -2.59 -6.06
N ASN A 115 -21.78 -3.70 -6.74
CA ASN A 115 -22.83 -3.77 -7.75
C ASN A 115 -24.21 -3.61 -7.11
N GLU A 116 -24.44 -4.24 -5.96
CA GLU A 116 -25.67 -4.09 -5.16
C GLU A 116 -25.87 -2.64 -4.71
N LEU A 117 -24.85 -2.00 -4.12
CA LEU A 117 -24.95 -0.62 -3.63
C LEU A 117 -25.26 0.41 -4.72
N PHE A 118 -24.72 0.21 -5.93
CA PHE A 118 -24.83 1.16 -7.02
C PHE A 118 -25.78 0.71 -8.14
N GLY A 119 -26.49 -0.41 -7.97
CA GLY A 119 -27.38 -0.98 -8.98
C GLY A 119 -26.69 -1.30 -10.31
N LEU A 120 -25.40 -1.66 -10.29
CA LEU A 120 -24.56 -1.84 -11.47
C LEU A 120 -24.66 -3.23 -12.11
N HIS A 121 -25.82 -3.87 -12.05
CA HIS A 121 -26.09 -5.22 -12.60
C HIS A 121 -26.05 -5.30 -14.14
N ALA A 122 -25.41 -4.34 -14.81
CA ALA A 122 -25.30 -4.33 -16.25
C ALA A 122 -24.34 -5.44 -16.74
N PHE A 123 -24.64 -5.99 -17.92
CA PHE A 123 -23.75 -6.89 -18.65
C PHE A 123 -22.45 -6.16 -18.96
N SER A 124 -21.41 -6.50 -18.21
CA SER A 124 -20.05 -6.13 -18.54
C SER A 124 -19.60 -6.97 -19.73
N ASN A 125 -19.11 -6.32 -20.78
CA ASN A 125 -18.43 -7.00 -21.90
C ASN A 125 -16.96 -7.31 -21.56
N ASP A 126 -16.51 -6.96 -20.35
CA ASP A 126 -15.16 -7.24 -19.89
C ASP A 126 -15.03 -8.71 -19.51
N SER A 127 -13.85 -9.27 -19.66
CA SER A 127 -13.57 -10.61 -19.14
C SER A 127 -13.61 -10.61 -17.61
N HIS A 128 -13.93 -11.75 -17.01
CA HIS A 128 -13.86 -11.97 -15.56
C HIS A 128 -12.52 -11.52 -14.96
N ASN A 129 -11.40 -11.85 -15.62
CA ASN A 129 -10.07 -11.39 -15.20
C ASN A 129 -9.91 -9.86 -15.27
N SER A 130 -10.54 -9.19 -16.24
CA SER A 130 -10.51 -7.73 -16.32
C SER A 130 -11.26 -7.10 -15.15
N GLU A 131 -12.42 -7.66 -14.77
CA GLU A 131 -13.18 -7.20 -13.62
C GLU A 131 -12.42 -7.39 -12.31
N LEU A 132 -11.85 -8.58 -12.09
CA LEU A 132 -11.04 -8.90 -10.91
C LEU A 132 -9.79 -8.03 -10.84
N ARG A 133 -9.09 -7.82 -11.96
CA ARG A 133 -7.93 -6.94 -12.02
C ARG A 133 -8.27 -5.49 -11.66
N HIS A 134 -9.38 -4.95 -12.17
CA HIS A 134 -9.84 -3.62 -11.81
C HIS A 134 -10.33 -3.55 -10.35
N ALA A 135 -10.95 -4.61 -9.82
CA ALA A 135 -11.27 -4.73 -8.41
C ALA A 135 -10.02 -4.70 -7.55
N ALA A 136 -8.99 -5.48 -7.89
CA ALA A 136 -7.70 -5.54 -7.21
C ALA A 136 -7.01 -4.17 -7.19
N TYR A 137 -6.99 -3.44 -8.31
CA TYR A 137 -6.45 -2.08 -8.33
C TYR A 137 -7.19 -1.15 -7.36
N ARG A 138 -8.53 -1.15 -7.39
CA ARG A 138 -9.34 -0.33 -6.47
C ARG A 138 -9.11 -0.74 -5.02
N GLN A 139 -9.03 -2.03 -4.75
CA GLN A 139 -8.82 -2.58 -3.42
C GLN A 139 -7.44 -2.22 -2.86
N TYR A 140 -6.39 -2.27 -3.68
CA TYR A 140 -5.05 -1.81 -3.29
C TYR A 140 -5.07 -0.33 -2.90
N ILE A 141 -5.69 0.52 -3.73
CA ILE A 141 -5.79 1.95 -3.45
C ILE A 141 -6.58 2.20 -2.16
N MET A 142 -7.70 1.50 -1.96
CA MET A 142 -8.50 1.60 -0.75
C MET A 142 -7.72 1.18 0.49
N TRP A 143 -6.98 0.08 0.42
CA TRP A 143 -6.16 -0.41 1.53
C TRP A 143 -5.03 0.57 1.89
N GLN A 144 -4.26 1.03 0.90
CA GLN A 144 -3.08 1.87 1.12
C GLN A 144 -3.39 3.34 1.37
N HIS A 145 -4.48 3.85 0.81
CA HIS A 145 -4.80 5.29 0.83
C HIS A 145 -6.18 5.62 1.41
N GLY A 146 -6.99 4.62 1.74
CA GLY A 146 -8.37 4.80 2.19
C GLY A 146 -9.30 5.30 1.08
N CYS A 147 -10.44 5.85 1.49
CA CYS A 147 -11.42 6.42 0.57
C CYS A 147 -10.86 7.72 -0.05
N LEU A 148 -10.68 7.71 -1.37
CA LEU A 148 -10.31 8.90 -2.14
C LEU A 148 -11.57 9.56 -2.72
N GLY A 149 -11.63 10.89 -2.63
CA GLY A 149 -12.69 11.68 -3.28
C GLY A 149 -12.57 11.66 -4.81
N THR A 150 -13.64 12.08 -5.48
CA THR A 150 -13.69 12.17 -6.95
C THR A 150 -12.50 12.96 -7.50
N GLY A 151 -11.88 12.46 -8.57
CA GLY A 151 -10.75 13.11 -9.21
C GLY A 151 -9.37 12.74 -8.64
N ASN A 152 -9.29 12.32 -7.37
CA ASN A 152 -8.02 11.99 -6.72
C ASN A 152 -7.62 10.53 -6.99
N LYS A 153 -6.90 10.30 -8.09
CA LYS A 153 -6.35 8.98 -8.42
C LYS A 153 -4.91 8.86 -7.91
N ARG A 154 -4.57 7.70 -7.37
CA ARG A 154 -3.22 7.35 -6.92
C ARG A 154 -2.62 6.28 -7.83
N ILE A 155 -1.30 6.30 -7.95
CA ILE A 155 -0.53 5.31 -8.72
C ILE A 155 -0.25 4.10 -7.83
N ILE A 156 -0.48 2.92 -8.37
CA ILE A 156 -0.08 1.65 -7.73
C ILE A 156 1.36 1.37 -8.14
N PRO A 157 2.26 1.00 -7.20
CA PRO A 157 3.63 0.64 -7.53
C PRO A 157 3.73 -0.48 -8.56
N SER A 158 4.74 -0.42 -9.44
CA SER A 158 4.96 -1.38 -10.51
C SER A 158 5.01 -2.84 -10.02
N CYS A 159 5.75 -3.12 -8.96
CA CYS A 159 5.82 -4.47 -8.36
C CYS A 159 4.42 -5.02 -8.01
N CYS A 160 3.52 -4.16 -7.53
CA CYS A 160 2.16 -4.54 -7.16
C CYS A 160 1.27 -4.70 -8.40
N VAL A 161 1.37 -3.78 -9.38
CA VAL A 161 0.62 -3.86 -10.65
C VAL A 161 0.95 -5.15 -11.39
N TRP A 162 2.23 -5.48 -11.53
CA TRP A 162 2.66 -6.70 -12.22
C TRP A 162 2.23 -7.97 -11.49
N LYS A 163 2.24 -7.97 -10.16
CA LYS A 163 1.72 -9.09 -9.37
C LYS A 163 0.22 -9.31 -9.62
N ILE A 164 -0.57 -8.23 -9.65
CA ILE A 164 -2.01 -8.28 -9.96
C ILE A 164 -2.25 -8.74 -11.41
N ARG A 165 -1.49 -8.21 -12.38
CA ARG A 165 -1.59 -8.61 -13.80
C ARG A 165 -1.25 -10.09 -14.01
N ALA A 166 -0.31 -10.63 -13.25
CA ALA A 166 0.05 -12.05 -13.28
C ALA A 166 -1.07 -12.94 -12.71
N ALA A 167 -1.73 -12.49 -11.63
CA ALA A 167 -2.86 -13.23 -11.05
C ALA A 167 -4.12 -13.18 -11.94
N PHE A 168 -4.38 -12.04 -12.59
CA PHE A 168 -5.54 -11.82 -13.44
C PHE A 168 -5.12 -11.35 -14.85
N PRO A 169 -4.57 -12.27 -15.67
CA PRO A 169 -3.96 -11.93 -16.95
C PRO A 169 -5.00 -11.45 -17.97
N ASP A 170 -4.55 -10.56 -18.85
CA ASP A 170 -5.24 -10.31 -20.11
C ASP A 170 -4.71 -11.32 -21.15
N PRO A 171 -5.57 -12.09 -21.85
CA PRO A 171 -5.11 -13.11 -22.80
C PRO A 171 -4.23 -12.58 -23.93
N LYS A 172 -4.35 -11.29 -24.27
CA LYS A 172 -3.53 -10.63 -25.31
C LYS A 172 -2.32 -9.89 -24.72
N GLY A 173 -2.17 -9.87 -23.40
CA GLY A 173 -1.14 -9.11 -22.70
C GLY A 173 -1.28 -7.58 -22.85
N SER A 174 -2.42 -7.10 -23.33
CA SER A 174 -2.63 -5.69 -23.64
C SER A 174 -3.26 -4.97 -22.46
N TYR A 175 -2.47 -4.21 -21.71
CA TYR A 175 -2.94 -3.43 -20.58
C TYR A 175 -3.00 -1.94 -20.93
N SER A 176 -4.10 -1.29 -20.58
CA SER A 176 -4.16 0.17 -20.58
C SER A 176 -3.34 0.72 -19.41
N GLY A 177 -2.55 1.76 -19.68
CA GLY A 177 -1.83 2.50 -18.65
C GLY A 177 -2.76 3.43 -17.85
N PHE A 178 -2.17 4.12 -16.87
CA PHE A 178 -2.85 5.07 -16.00
C PHE A 178 -3.54 6.18 -16.81
N ARG A 179 -4.84 6.34 -16.57
CA ARG A 179 -5.63 7.43 -17.15
C ARG A 179 -5.92 8.47 -16.07
N PRO A 180 -5.39 9.70 -16.16
CA PRO A 180 -5.71 10.75 -15.20
C PRO A 180 -7.22 11.03 -15.20
N SER A 181 -7.72 11.56 -14.08
CA SER A 181 -9.08 12.07 -14.04
C SER A 181 -9.20 13.24 -15.02
N ARG A 182 -10.28 13.29 -15.80
CA ARG A 182 -10.61 14.54 -16.51
C ARG A 182 -10.92 15.55 -15.42
N LEU A 183 -10.19 16.66 -15.38
CA LEU A 183 -10.56 17.81 -14.55
C LEU A 183 -11.96 18.22 -15.02
N SER A 184 -12.96 18.03 -14.16
CA SER A 184 -14.34 18.49 -14.37
C SER A 184 -14.46 19.93 -13.91
#